data_AF-A0A6H5H718-F1
#
_entry.id   AF-A0A6H5H718-F1
#
_cell.length_a   1.000
_cell.length_b   1.000
_cell.length_c   1.000
_cell.angle_alpha   90.00
_cell.angle_beta   90.00
_cell.angle_gamma   90.00
#
_symmetry.space_group_name_H-M   'P 1'
#
loop_
_entity.id
_entity.type
_entity.pdbx_description
1 polymer ?
#
loop_
_entity_poly.entity_id
_entity_poly.type
_entity_poly.pdbx_seq_one_letter_code
_entity_poly.pdbx_strand_id
1 'polypeptide(L)' 'MLQKAQQTNYINMNCVDPLGRSALLMAIDNENPEMVELLIEHRVETKDALLHAISEEFVEAVEALLEHEELITKPGQPK' A
#
# COMPACT_ATOMS: atom_id res chain seq x y z
N MET A 1 16.43 -3.58 -2.07
CA MET A 1 16.15 -4.74 -1.18
C MET A 1 14.75 -5.30 -1.38
N LEU A 2 13.71 -4.45 -1.51
CA LEU A 2 12.33 -4.87 -1.76
C LEU A 2 12.16 -5.69 -3.06
N GLN A 3 12.80 -5.30 -4.16
CA GLN A 3 12.79 -6.10 -5.40
C GLN A 3 13.36 -7.52 -5.24
N LYS A 4 14.39 -7.70 -4.40
CA LYS A 4 14.94 -9.02 -4.07
C LYS A 4 13.96 -9.81 -3.19
N ALA A 5 13.24 -9.13 -2.30
CA ALA A 5 12.23 -9.74 -1.44
C ALA A 5 11.08 -10.31 -2.26
N GLN A 6 10.61 -9.56 -3.26
CA GLN A 6 9.63 -10.04 -4.24
C GLN A 6 10.11 -11.28 -5.00
N GLN A 7 11.37 -11.32 -5.41
CA GLN A 7 11.89 -12.39 -6.25
C GLN A 7 12.21 -13.67 -5.48
N THR A 8 12.70 -13.55 -4.24
CA THR A 8 13.17 -14.71 -3.47
C THR A 8 12.30 -15.05 -2.27
N ASN A 9 11.23 -14.30 -2.02
CA ASN A 9 10.32 -14.44 -0.87
C ASN A 9 11.05 -14.57 0.49
N TYR A 10 12.25 -14.00 0.61
CA TYR A 10 13.05 -14.09 1.83
C TYR A 10 12.56 -13.15 2.94
N ILE A 11 11.74 -12.17 2.58
CA ILE A 11 11.02 -11.26 3.48
C ILE A 11 9.56 -11.24 3.04
N ASN A 12 8.65 -11.41 3.99
CA ASN A 12 7.23 -11.18 3.76
C ASN A 12 6.95 -9.67 3.73
N MET A 13 6.57 -9.13 2.56
CA MET A 13 6.25 -7.71 2.40
C MET A 13 4.90 -7.31 2.99
N ASN A 14 4.00 -8.27 3.20
CA ASN A 14 2.69 -8.08 3.82
C ASN A 14 2.71 -8.46 5.31
N CYS A 15 3.89 -8.50 5.93
CA CYS A 15 3.97 -8.74 7.37
C CYS A 15 3.30 -7.60 8.13
N VAL A 16 2.82 -7.94 9.32
CA VAL A 16 2.18 -7.00 10.24
C VAL A 16 2.90 -7.00 11.57
N ASP A 17 2.85 -5.88 12.25
CA ASP A 17 3.30 -5.78 13.64
C ASP A 17 2.34 -6.53 14.60
N PRO A 18 2.65 -6.64 15.91
CA PRO A 18 1.75 -7.26 16.88
C PRO A 18 0.38 -6.57 17.03
N LEU A 19 0.22 -5.35 16.52
CA LEU A 19 -1.04 -4.60 16.50
C LEU A 19 -1.81 -4.80 15.19
N GLY A 20 -1.29 -5.60 14.26
CA GLY A 20 -1.91 -5.86 12.95
C GLY A 20 -1.66 -4.79 11.90
N ARG A 21 -0.76 -3.83 12.16
CA ARG A 21 -0.45 -2.74 11.22
C ARG A 21 0.56 -3.21 10.19
N SER A 22 0.28 -2.96 8.91
CA SER A 22 1.21 -3.19 7.83
C SER A 22 2.16 -2.01 7.67
N ALA A 23 3.26 -2.22 6.92
CA ALA A 23 4.17 -1.13 6.56
C ALA A 23 3.46 0.02 5.82
N LEU A 24 2.42 -0.28 5.04
CA LEU A 24 1.63 0.72 4.31
C LEU A 24 0.79 1.58 5.25
N LEU A 25 0.10 0.97 6.23
CA LEU A 25 -0.66 1.73 7.23
C LEU A 25 0.27 2.64 8.06
N MET A 26 1.45 2.13 8.43
CA MET A 26 2.44 2.94 9.13
C MET A 26 2.99 4.08 8.25
N ALA A 27 3.11 3.90 6.94
CA ALA A 27 3.53 4.97 6.04
C ALA A 27 2.47 6.09 5.95
N ILE A 28 1.19 5.71 5.97
CA ILE A 28 0.06 6.64 6.03
C ILE A 28 0.03 7.39 7.37
N ASP A 29 0.14 6.68 8.50
CA ASP A 29 0.17 7.26 9.86
C ASP A 29 1.30 8.29 10.04
N ASN A 30 2.41 8.13 9.30
CA ASN A 30 3.56 9.03 9.35
C ASN A 30 3.54 10.10 8.25
N GLU A 31 2.44 10.22 7.48
CA GLU A 31 2.28 11.15 6.37
C GLU A 31 3.50 11.14 5.42
N ASN A 32 3.97 9.95 5.06
CA ASN A 32 5.16 9.78 4.22
C ASN A 32 4.77 9.31 2.81
N PRO A 33 4.58 10.24 1.86
CA PRO A 33 4.09 9.90 0.52
C PRO A 33 5.10 9.05 -0.26
N GLU A 34 6.41 9.30 -0.12
CA GLU A 34 7.43 8.55 -0.84
C GLU A 34 7.44 7.06 -0.44
N MET A 35 7.20 6.76 0.83
CA MET A 35 7.07 5.38 1.30
C MET A 35 5.78 4.73 0.84
N VAL A 36 4.67 5.47 0.80
CA VAL A 36 3.39 4.99 0.27
C VAL A 36 3.56 4.58 -1.20
N GLU A 37 4.09 5.47 -2.04
CA GLU A 37 4.36 5.19 -3.46
C GLU A 37 5.27 3.98 -3.65
N LEU A 38 6.38 3.91 -2.90
CA LEU A 38 7.33 2.80 -2.99
C LEU A 38 6.69 1.45 -2.66
N LEU A 39 5.87 1.40 -1.60
CA LEU A 39 5.19 0.17 -1.17
C LEU A 39 4.10 -0.26 -2.17
N ILE A 40 3.37 0.72 -2.71
CA ILE A 40 2.36 0.52 -3.75
C ILE A 40 2.99 -0.04 -5.03
N GLU A 41 4.09 0.54 -5.51
CA GLU A 41 4.81 0.07 -6.70
C GLU A 41 5.26 -1.39 -6.55
N HIS A 42 5.61 -1.78 -5.32
CA HIS A 42 6.01 -3.14 -4.99
C HIS A 42 4.83 -4.08 -4.66
N ARG A 43 3.60 -3.71 -5.00
CA ARG A 43 2.38 -4.54 -4.91
C ARG A 43 2.12 -5.10 -3.52
N VAL A 44 2.36 -4.30 -2.49
CA VAL A 44 1.91 -4.61 -1.13
C VAL A 44 0.38 -4.63 -1.10
N GLU A 45 -0.21 -5.52 -0.31
CA GLU A 45 -1.67 -5.60 -0.16
C GLU A 45 -2.24 -4.28 0.38
N THR A 46 -3.10 -3.62 -0.40
CA THR A 46 -3.68 -2.31 -0.07
C THR A 46 -4.85 -2.39 0.92
N LYS A 47 -5.51 -3.55 1.07
CA LYS A 47 -6.61 -3.83 2.05
C LYS A 47 -7.46 -2.58 2.40
N ASP A 48 -7.38 -2.14 3.66
CA ASP A 48 -8.16 -1.03 4.21
C ASP A 48 -7.36 0.28 4.18
N ALA A 49 -6.21 0.32 3.50
CA ALA A 49 -5.32 1.48 3.47
C ALA A 49 -5.97 2.72 2.85
N LEU A 50 -6.87 2.55 1.87
CA LEU A 50 -7.61 3.68 1.31
C LEU A 50 -8.57 4.28 2.34
N LEU A 51 -9.30 3.45 3.08
CA LEU A 51 -10.20 3.92 4.13
C LEU A 51 -9.42 4.58 5.27
N HIS A 52 -8.25 4.03 5.59
CA HIS A 52 -7.34 4.57 6.60
C HIS A 52 -6.75 5.93 6.18
N ALA A 53 -6.31 6.07 4.92
CA ALA A 53 -5.83 7.35 4.40
C ALA A 53 -6.91 8.44 4.42
N ILE A 54 -8.17 8.06 4.15
CA ILE A 54 -9.31 8.99 4.29
C ILE A 54 -9.54 9.38 5.76
N SER A 55 -9.47 8.43 6.70
CA SER A 55 -9.67 8.74 8.12
C SER A 55 -8.58 9.62 8.71
N GLU A 56 -7.35 9.48 8.21
CA GLU A 56 -6.21 10.33 8.58
C GLU A 56 -6.15 11.63 7.76
N GLU A 57 -7.11 11.87 6.85
CA GLU A 57 -7.16 13.06 5.97
C GLU A 57 -5.90 13.25 5.10
N PHE A 58 -5.17 12.17 4.82
CA PHE A 58 -3.92 12.21 4.05
C PHE A 58 -4.19 12.16 2.53
N VAL A 59 -4.39 13.34 1.94
CA VAL A 59 -4.85 13.51 0.55
C VAL A 59 -3.90 12.84 -0.46
N GLU A 60 -2.58 13.01 -0.30
CA GLU A 60 -1.59 12.47 -1.23
C GLU A 60 -1.62 10.93 -1.26
N ALA A 61 -1.79 10.28 -0.11
CA ALA A 61 -1.95 8.82 -0.08
C ALA A 61 -3.26 8.36 -0.70
N VAL A 62 -4.35 9.11 -0.53
CA VAL A 62 -5.64 8.80 -1.19
C VAL A 62 -5.50 8.86 -2.70
N GLU A 63 -4.87 9.90 -3.25
CA GLU A 63 -4.62 10.04 -4.68
C GLU A 63 -3.74 8.89 -5.21
N ALA A 64 -2.60 8.62 -4.55
CA ALA A 64 -1.68 7.56 -4.96
C ALA A 64 -2.34 6.16 -4.94
N LEU A 65 -3.18 5.88 -3.95
CA LEU A 65 -3.91 4.61 -3.83
C LEU A 65 -4.98 4.46 -4.92
N LEU A 66 -5.73 5.52 -5.23
CA LEU A 66 -6.75 5.49 -6.28
C LEU A 66 -6.14 5.32 -7.67
N GLU A 67 -5.07 6.06 -7.99
CA GLU A 67 -4.34 5.89 -9.25
C GLU A 67 -3.82 4.46 -9.42
N HIS A 68 -3.31 3.85 -8.34
CA HIS A 68 -2.86 2.47 -8.38
C HIS A 68 -3.98 1.46 -8.61
N GLU A 69 -5.14 1.66 -7.98
CA GLU A 69 -6.31 0.82 -8.22
C GLU A 69 -6.79 0.89 -9.67
N GLU A 70 -6.78 2.08 -10.30
CA GLU A 70 -7.14 2.25 -11.71
C GLU A 70 -6.17 1.52 -12.65
N LEU A 71 -4.87 1.54 -12.34
CA LEU A 71 -3.84 0.84 -13.13
C LEU A 71 -3.96 -0.68 -13.04
N ILE A 72 -4.35 -1.21 -11.88
CA ILE A 72 -4.53 -2.66 -11.68
C ILE A 72 -5.89 -3.12 -12.21
N THR A 73 -6.94 -2.34 -11.98
CA THR A 73 -8.33 -2.70 -12.30
C THR A 73 -8.64 -2.33 -13.75
N LYS A 74 -8.41 -3.27 -14.66
CA LYS A 74 -8.87 -3.09 -16.05
C LYS A 74 -10.39 -2.94 -16.08
N PRO A 75 -10.94 -1.99 -16.86
CA PRO A 75 -12.38 -1.82 -16.98
C PRO A 75 -13.02 -3.10 -17.54
N GLY A 76 -13.88 -3.73 -16.73
CA GLY A 76 -14.71 -4.88 -17.15
C GLY A 76 -14.46 -6.22 -16.45
N GLN A 77 -13.57 -6.33 -15.45
CA GLN A 77 -13.50 -7.53 -14.62
C GLN A 77 -14.39 -7.39 -13.38
N PRO A 78 -15.37 -8.29 -13.16
CA PRO A 78 -16.11 -8.35 -11.90
C PRO A 78 -15.20 -8.92 -10.81
N LYS A 79 -15.39 -8.43 -9.57
CA LYS A 79 -14.75 -8.94 -8.35
C LYS A 79 -15.26 -10.34 -8.00
#